data_AF-A0A7J5Y5B6-F1
#
_entry.id   AF-A0A7J5Y5B6-F1
#
_cell.length_a   1.000
_cell.length_b   1.000
_cell.length_c   1.000
_cell.angle_alpha   90.00
_cell.angle_beta   90.00
_cell.angle_gamma   90.00
#
_symmetry.space_group_name_H-M   'P 1'
#
loop_
_entity.id
_entity.type
_entity.pdbx_description
1 polymer ?
#
loop_
_entity_poly.entity_id
_entity_poly.type
_entity_poly.pdbx_seq_one_letter_code
_entity_poly.pdbx_strand_id
1 'polypeptide(L)'
;MWKCFFSGSDTCSQGHDCQQICVNSDDSYICKCHVDYVLNADQKTCSRSSSDACPQGHNCQHICAKNGNSYICKCRVGYILNMDQKTCSRSDACAQGHDCQQICFNNGSSYNCKCEVGYVLNSDQKTCSPCPLDELSDKVTLIEGEQQY
;
A
#
# COMPACT_ATOMS: atom_id res chain seq x y z
N MET A 1 -3.60 -20.11 -58.78
CA MET A 1 -3.33 -21.13 -57.75
C MET A 1 -2.08 -20.69 -57.00
N TRP A 2 -2.23 -19.97 -55.87
CA TRP A 2 -1.08 -19.61 -55.03
C TRP A 2 -1.10 -20.51 -53.80
N LYS A 3 -0.05 -21.32 -53.64
CA LYS A 3 0.08 -22.27 -52.54
C LYS A 3 0.41 -21.52 -51.26
N CYS A 4 -0.47 -21.60 -50.27
CA CYS A 4 -0.11 -21.28 -48.89
C CYS A 4 0.88 -22.36 -48.43
N PHE A 5 2.18 -22.03 -48.36
CA PHE A 5 3.12 -22.77 -47.53
C PHE A 5 3.26 -21.99 -46.23
N PHE A 6 2.33 -22.21 -45.31
CA PHE A 6 2.58 -22.01 -43.89
C PHE A 6 2.62 -23.39 -43.26
N SER A 7 3.74 -24.07 -43.40
CA SER A 7 4.11 -25.15 -42.48
C SER A 7 4.96 -24.54 -41.38
N GLY A 8 4.38 -23.62 -40.62
CA GLY A 8 4.92 -23.29 -39.30
C GLY A 8 4.60 -24.49 -38.43
N SER A 9 5.60 -25.32 -38.13
CA SER A 9 5.45 -26.36 -37.13
C SER A 9 5.12 -25.66 -35.82
N ASP A 10 3.87 -25.75 -35.35
CA ASP A 10 3.49 -25.21 -34.03
C ASP A 10 4.13 -26.08 -32.94
N THR A 11 5.43 -25.88 -32.74
CA THR A 11 6.25 -26.63 -31.79
C THR A 11 5.78 -26.40 -30.35
N CYS A 12 5.21 -25.23 -30.03
CA CYS A 12 4.54 -24.99 -28.75
C CYS A 12 3.34 -25.93 -28.50
N SER A 13 2.62 -26.35 -29.55
CA SER A 13 1.45 -27.24 -29.44
C SER A 13 1.83 -28.73 -29.37
N GLN A 14 3.07 -29.07 -29.74
CA GLN A 14 3.61 -30.43 -29.69
C GLN A 14 4.30 -30.77 -28.36
N GLY A 15 4.38 -29.80 -27.45
CA GLY A 15 5.04 -29.91 -26.15
C GLY A 15 6.32 -29.08 -26.09
N HIS A 16 6.43 -28.20 -25.09
CA HIS A 16 7.56 -27.30 -24.91
C HIS A 16 8.08 -27.32 -23.47
N ASP A 17 9.35 -26.97 -23.29
CA ASP A 17 9.98 -26.88 -21.96
C ASP A 17 9.92 -25.48 -21.35
N CYS A 18 9.21 -24.53 -21.97
CA CYS A 18 9.07 -23.19 -21.41
C CYS A 18 8.31 -23.21 -20.09
N GLN A 19 8.88 -22.57 -19.06
CA GLN A 19 8.24 -22.45 -17.76
C GLN A 19 6.97 -21.58 -17.79
N GLN A 20 6.92 -20.58 -18.68
CA GLN A 20 5.84 -19.60 -18.73
C GLN A 20 5.24 -19.49 -20.14
N ILE A 21 5.78 -18.62 -20.99
CA ILE A 21 5.19 -18.31 -22.29
C ILE A 21 6.03 -18.99 -23.37
N CYS A 22 5.40 -19.73 -24.27
CA CYS A 22 6.03 -20.29 -25.47
C CYS A 22 5.59 -19.49 -26.70
N VAL A 23 6.53 -19.14 -27.57
CA VAL A 23 6.25 -18.44 -28.82
C VAL A 23 6.90 -19.20 -29.97
N ASN A 24 6.10 -19.62 -30.95
CA ASN A 24 6.61 -20.27 -32.15
C ASN A 24 7.50 -19.30 -32.94
N SER A 25 8.59 -19.83 -33.47
CA SER A 25 9.56 -19.17 -34.34
C SER A 25 9.76 -20.05 -35.58
N ASP A 26 10.20 -19.49 -36.71
CA ASP A 26 10.12 -20.14 -38.04
C ASP A 26 10.49 -21.63 -38.10
N ASP A 27 11.50 -22.08 -37.34
CA ASP A 27 11.91 -23.50 -37.25
C ASP A 27 11.87 -24.10 -35.81
N SER A 28 11.39 -23.37 -34.80
CA SER A 28 11.46 -23.78 -33.38
C SER A 28 10.47 -23.01 -32.48
N TYR A 29 10.69 -22.99 -31.17
CA TYR A 29 10.04 -22.09 -30.23
C TYR A 29 11.05 -21.32 -29.40
N ILE A 30 10.66 -20.14 -28.94
CA ILE A 30 11.37 -19.35 -27.94
C ILE A 30 10.51 -19.22 -26.69
N CYS A 31 11.15 -19.27 -25.53
CA CYS A 31 10.47 -19.03 -24.27
C CYS A 31 10.49 -17.53 -23.94
N LYS A 32 9.38 -17.03 -23.42
CA LYS A 32 9.25 -15.69 -22.88
C LYS A 32 8.71 -15.78 -21.46
N CYS A 33 8.93 -14.71 -20.70
CA CYS A 33 8.47 -14.59 -19.34
C CYS A 33 7.37 -13.53 -19.24
N HIS A 34 6.50 -13.69 -18.24
CA HIS A 34 5.52 -12.67 -17.85
C HIS A 34 6.23 -11.40 -17.37
N VAL A 35 5.47 -10.31 -17.27
CA VAL A 35 5.96 -9.06 -16.67
C VAL A 35 6.58 -9.34 -15.30
N ASP A 36 7.70 -8.69 -14.99
CA ASP A 36 8.54 -8.88 -13.79
C ASP A 36 9.33 -10.19 -13.71
N TYR A 37 9.48 -10.93 -14.80
CA TYR A 37 10.35 -12.11 -14.90
C TYR A 37 11.36 -11.96 -16.05
N VAL A 38 12.57 -12.50 -15.85
CA VAL A 38 13.65 -12.54 -16.85
C VAL A 38 13.93 -13.99 -17.22
N LEU A 39 14.15 -14.22 -18.50
CA LEU A 39 14.53 -15.52 -19.02
C LEU A 39 15.95 -15.87 -18.58
N ASN A 40 16.12 -17.04 -17.98
CA ASN A 40 17.39 -17.52 -17.48
C ASN A 40 18.33 -17.92 -18.62
N ALA A 41 19.60 -18.16 -18.29
CA ALA A 41 20.63 -18.56 -19.25
C ALA A 41 20.30 -19.89 -19.97
N ASP A 42 19.44 -20.72 -19.38
CA ASP A 42 18.94 -21.97 -19.98
C ASP A 42 17.90 -21.75 -21.10
N GLN A 43 17.50 -20.49 -21.35
CA GLN A 43 16.50 -20.09 -22.36
C GLN A 43 15.12 -20.75 -22.19
N LYS A 44 14.84 -21.33 -21.02
CA LYS A 44 13.63 -22.13 -20.76
C LYS A 44 12.93 -21.73 -19.47
N THR A 45 13.68 -21.44 -18.42
CA THR A 45 13.15 -21.04 -17.13
C THR A 45 13.17 -19.52 -16.97
N CYS A 46 12.23 -19.03 -16.18
CA CYS A 46 12.01 -17.63 -15.87
C CYS A 46 12.30 -17.41 -14.39
N SER A 47 13.32 -16.63 -14.08
CA SER A 47 13.50 -16.12 -12.73
C SER A 47 12.76 -14.82 -12.57
N ARG A 48 12.24 -14.56 -11.37
CA ARG A 48 11.70 -13.22 -11.08
C ARG A 48 12.82 -12.22 -11.32
N SER A 49 12.52 -11.15 -12.05
CA SER A 49 13.43 -10.05 -12.31
C SER A 49 13.73 -9.36 -10.98
N SER A 50 14.67 -9.89 -10.21
CA SER A 50 15.21 -9.21 -9.04
C SER A 50 16.12 -8.08 -9.53
N SER A 51 15.51 -7.08 -10.17
CA SER A 51 16.04 -5.72 -10.23
C SER A 51 15.95 -5.01 -8.86
N ASP A 52 15.50 -5.77 -7.86
CA ASP A 52 15.31 -5.40 -6.46
C ASP A 52 16.64 -5.04 -5.81
N ALA A 53 16.88 -3.74 -5.65
CA ALA A 53 17.79 -3.24 -4.60
C ALA A 53 17.26 -3.56 -3.18
N CYS A 54 16.21 -4.38 -3.07
CA CYS A 54 15.60 -4.85 -1.86
C CYS A 54 15.64 -6.40 -1.74
N PRO A 55 16.79 -7.10 -1.89
CA PRO A 55 16.85 -8.51 -1.55
C PRO A 55 16.59 -8.69 -0.05
N GLN A 56 16.17 -9.90 0.32
CA GLN A 56 16.05 -10.31 1.72
C GLN A 56 17.32 -9.95 2.50
N GLY A 57 17.18 -9.09 3.52
CA GLY A 57 18.30 -8.67 4.39
C GLY A 57 18.40 -7.17 4.64
N HIS A 58 17.66 -6.33 3.91
CA HIS A 58 17.72 -4.87 4.10
C HIS A 58 16.95 -4.32 5.31
N ASN A 59 16.29 -5.20 6.08
CA ASN A 59 15.67 -4.92 7.39
C ASN A 59 14.84 -3.62 7.47
N CYS A 60 14.26 -3.17 6.35
CA CYS A 60 13.32 -2.06 6.38
C CYS A 60 12.04 -2.52 7.10
N GLN A 61 11.57 -1.76 8.09
CA GLN A 61 10.37 -2.11 8.84
C GLN A 61 9.09 -2.08 7.99
N HIS A 62 9.03 -1.22 6.97
CA HIS A 62 7.83 -1.02 6.15
C HIS A 62 8.05 -1.21 4.65
N ILE A 63 8.68 -0.24 3.98
CA ILE A 63 8.83 -0.22 2.51
C ILE A 63 10.31 -0.10 2.20
N CYS A 64 10.80 -0.88 1.24
CA CYS A 64 12.13 -0.73 0.68
C CYS A 64 12.01 -0.20 -0.75
N ALA A 65 12.76 0.86 -1.06
CA ALA A 65 12.75 1.50 -2.37
C ALA A 65 14.17 1.61 -2.91
N LYS A 66 14.34 1.37 -4.21
CA LYS A 66 15.62 1.55 -4.91
C LYS A 66 15.98 3.04 -4.98
N ASN A 67 17.23 3.36 -4.70
CA ASN A 67 17.82 4.69 -4.85
C ASN A 67 19.13 4.59 -5.63
N GLY A 68 19.05 4.66 -6.96
CA GLY A 68 20.19 4.45 -7.86
C GLY A 68 20.77 3.03 -7.71
N ASN A 69 22.05 2.95 -7.32
CA ASN A 69 22.76 1.69 -7.02
C ASN A 69 22.59 1.24 -5.57
N SER A 70 21.82 1.97 -4.75
CA SER A 70 21.56 1.69 -3.34
C SER A 70 20.06 1.50 -3.07
N TYR A 71 19.70 1.34 -1.80
CA TYR A 71 18.32 1.26 -1.32
C TYR A 71 18.08 2.29 -0.22
N ILE A 72 16.82 2.68 -0.06
CA ILE A 72 16.33 3.49 1.05
C ILE A 72 15.09 2.82 1.64
N CYS A 73 14.99 2.82 2.95
CA CYS A 73 13.76 2.45 3.61
C CYS A 73 12.80 3.64 3.62
N LYS A 74 11.52 3.36 3.44
CA LYS A 74 10.43 4.33 3.56
C LYS A 74 9.39 3.81 4.54
N CYS A 75 8.73 4.73 5.22
CA CYS A 75 7.65 4.41 6.12
C CYS A 75 6.28 4.56 5.42
N ARG A 76 5.30 3.76 5.86
CA ARG A 76 3.91 3.94 5.44
C ARG A 76 3.37 5.27 5.95
N VAL A 77 2.29 5.74 5.34
CA VAL A 77 1.50 6.89 5.82
C VAL A 77 1.21 6.68 7.32
N GLY A 78 1.63 7.65 8.14
CA GLY A 78 1.48 7.67 9.59
C GLY A 78 2.71 7.30 10.38
N TYR A 79 3.85 7.23 9.70
CA TYR A 79 5.11 6.83 10.30
C TYR A 79 6.27 7.64 9.72
N ILE A 80 7.26 7.91 10.58
CA ILE A 80 8.48 8.65 10.27
C ILE A 80 9.64 7.68 10.38
N LEU A 81 10.58 7.78 9.44
CA LEU A 81 11.78 6.98 9.43
C LEU A 81 12.69 7.43 10.57
N ASN A 82 13.09 6.47 11.41
CA ASN A 82 13.97 6.71 12.54
C ASN A 82 15.40 6.99 12.07
N MET A 83 16.24 7.46 13.00
CA MET A 83 17.65 7.79 12.71
C MET A 83 18.48 6.60 12.21
N ASP A 84 18.03 5.38 12.51
CA ASP A 84 18.66 4.14 12.02
C ASP A 84 18.40 3.87 10.52
N GLN A 85 17.60 4.72 9.86
CA GLN A 85 17.22 4.64 8.45
C GLN A 85 16.51 3.34 8.07
N LYS A 86 15.97 2.60 9.06
CA LYS A 86 15.40 1.26 8.87
C LYS A 86 14.07 1.08 9.59
N THR A 87 13.97 1.58 10.81
CA THR A 87 12.75 1.47 11.62
C THR A 87 11.86 2.70 11.46
N CYS A 88 10.59 2.53 11.76
CA CYS A 88 9.54 3.50 11.58
C CYS A 88 8.81 3.71 12.90
N SER A 89 8.85 4.94 13.42
CA SER A 89 8.02 5.35 14.55
C SER A 89 6.74 5.99 14.05
N ARG A 90 5.64 5.86 14.81
CA ARG A 90 4.38 6.54 14.45
C ARG A 90 4.64 8.04 14.40
N SER A 91 4.21 8.71 13.33
CA SER A 91 4.22 10.17 13.29
C SER A 91 3.22 10.66 14.33
N ASP A 92 3.73 11.26 15.39
CA ASP A 92 2.89 12.02 16.31
C ASP A 92 2.69 13.42 15.73
N ALA A 93 1.69 13.54 14.88
CA ALA A 93 1.31 14.80 14.27
C ALA A 93 0.85 15.82 15.32
N CYS A 94 0.33 15.37 16.47
CA CYS A 94 0.02 16.25 17.60
C CYS A 94 1.30 16.81 18.26
N ALA A 95 2.35 16.00 18.43
CA ALA A 95 3.61 16.45 19.03
C ALA A 95 4.45 17.38 18.13
N GLN A 96 4.17 17.41 16.82
CA GLN A 96 4.84 18.33 15.87
C GLN A 96 4.25 19.74 15.86
N GLY A 97 3.18 19.97 16.62
CA GLY A 97 2.40 21.21 16.62
C GLY A 97 1.09 21.02 15.85
N HIS A 98 -0.01 21.42 16.47
CA HIS A 98 -1.36 21.28 15.93
C HIS A 98 -2.17 22.56 16.14
N ASP A 99 -3.18 22.75 15.30
CA ASP A 99 -4.08 23.90 15.38
C ASP A 99 -5.38 23.60 16.16
N CYS A 100 -5.47 22.43 16.81
CA CYS A 100 -6.64 22.07 17.61
C CYS A 100 -6.80 23.04 18.79
N GLN A 101 -8.00 23.59 18.97
CA GLN A 101 -8.31 24.46 20.10
C GLN A 101 -8.30 23.70 21.44
N GLN A 102 -8.67 22.42 21.44
CA GLN A 102 -8.77 21.59 22.64
C GLN A 102 -7.97 20.29 22.48
N ILE A 103 -8.62 19.17 22.16
CA ILE A 103 -7.99 17.85 22.16
C ILE A 103 -7.46 17.53 20.77
N CYS A 104 -6.19 17.15 20.66
CA CYS A 104 -5.59 16.59 19.45
C CYS A 104 -5.44 15.07 19.58
N PHE A 105 -5.73 14.34 18.51
CA PHE A 105 -5.40 12.92 18.43
C PHE A 105 -4.82 12.55 17.07
N ASN A 106 -3.85 11.64 17.09
CA ASN A 106 -3.16 11.19 15.89
C ASN A 106 -4.07 10.33 15.00
N ASN A 107 -4.08 10.66 13.71
CA ASN A 107 -4.77 9.93 12.66
C ASN A 107 -3.81 9.61 11.51
N GLY A 108 -3.02 8.54 11.67
CA GLY A 108 -1.99 8.19 10.72
C GLY A 108 -0.94 9.31 10.60
N SER A 109 -0.78 9.88 9.40
CA SER A 109 0.20 10.97 9.14
C SER A 109 -0.30 12.35 9.58
N SER A 110 -1.60 12.46 9.87
CA SER A 110 -2.26 13.70 10.24
C SER A 110 -2.69 13.62 11.70
N TYR A 111 -3.22 14.72 12.20
CA TYR A 111 -4.03 14.74 13.40
C TYR A 111 -5.48 15.08 13.05
N ASN A 112 -6.37 14.78 13.98
CA ASN A 112 -7.72 15.30 14.02
C ASN A 112 -7.93 16.00 15.37
N CYS A 113 -8.86 16.94 15.41
CA CYS A 113 -9.24 17.63 16.63
C CYS A 113 -10.53 17.06 17.20
N LYS A 114 -10.65 17.12 18.53
CA LYS A 114 -11.86 16.77 19.27
C LYS A 114 -12.10 17.83 20.34
N CYS A 115 -13.37 18.01 20.68
CA CYS A 115 -13.77 18.89 21.76
C CYS A 115 -14.06 18.10 23.04
N GLU A 116 -13.85 18.75 24.18
CA GLU A 116 -14.25 18.29 25.50
C GLU A 116 -15.78 18.17 25.60
N VAL A 117 -16.24 17.46 26.63
CA VAL A 117 -17.67 17.28 26.88
C VAL A 117 -18.34 18.64 27.06
N GLY A 118 -19.48 18.85 26.38
CA GLY A 118 -20.19 20.14 26.37
C GLY A 118 -19.80 21.08 25.24
N TYR A 119 -18.89 20.67 24.34
CA TYR A 119 -18.48 21.43 23.16
C TYR A 119 -18.64 20.60 21.88
N VAL A 120 -18.92 21.29 20.77
CA VAL A 120 -19.07 20.70 19.43
C VAL A 120 -17.97 21.21 18.52
N LEU A 121 -17.40 20.32 17.72
CA LEU A 121 -16.35 20.66 16.76
C LEU A 121 -16.97 21.45 15.60
N ASN A 122 -16.41 22.62 15.32
CA ASN A 122 -16.87 23.50 14.25
C ASN A 122 -16.51 22.94 12.86
N SER A 123 -17.09 23.53 11.81
CA SER A 123 -16.88 23.10 10.42
C SER A 123 -15.42 23.24 9.94
N ASP A 124 -14.60 24.03 10.63
CA ASP A 124 -13.16 24.16 10.36
C ASP A 124 -12.34 22.96 10.86
N GLN A 125 -12.98 22.00 11.56
CA GLN A 125 -12.38 20.81 12.14
C GLN A 125 -11.26 21.10 13.16
N LYS A 126 -11.20 22.33 13.69
CA LYS A 126 -10.12 22.81 14.56
C LYS A 126 -10.63 23.51 15.82
N THR A 127 -11.68 24.31 15.69
CA THR A 127 -12.26 25.10 16.79
C THR A 127 -13.49 24.41 17.39
N CYS A 128 -13.78 24.75 18.63
CA CYS A 128 -14.84 24.18 19.45
C CYS A 128 -15.78 25.28 19.91
N SER A 129 -17.08 25.11 19.66
CA SER A 129 -18.13 25.99 20.17
C SER A 129 -18.89 25.28 21.31
N PRO A 130 -19.34 26.01 22.34
CA PRO A 130 -20.23 25.43 23.34
C PRO A 130 -21.44 24.77 22.67
N CYS A 131 -21.78 23.55 23.09
CA CYS A 131 -23.01 22.92 22.68
C CYS A 131 -24.17 23.76 23.25
N PRO A 132 -25.11 24.27 22.45
CA PRO A 132 -26.29 24.93 22.97
C PRO A 132 -27.00 23.95 23.92
N LEU A 133 -27.26 24.39 25.15
CA LEU A 133 -27.91 23.58 26.18
C LEU A 133 -29.29 23.06 25.77
N ASP A 134 -29.86 23.59 24.67
CA ASP A 134 -31.13 23.17 24.11
C ASP A 134 -31.04 21.83 23.32
N GLU A 135 -29.87 21.44 22.79
CA GLU A 135 -29.68 20.15 22.07
C GLU A 135 -29.23 18.97 22.96
N LEU A 136 -28.99 19.20 24.26
CA LEU A 136 -28.83 18.11 25.24
C LEU A 136 -30.17 17.43 25.57
N SER A 137 -31.30 18.06 25.22
CA SER A 137 -32.63 17.49 25.46
C SER A 137 -32.96 16.34 24.50
N ASP A 138 -32.48 16.38 23.25
CA ASP A 138 -32.82 15.38 22.21
C ASP A 138 -31.89 14.14 22.18
N LYS A 139 -30.83 14.10 23.02
CA LYS A 139 -29.96 12.91 23.16
C LYS A 139 -29.98 12.25 24.54
N VAL A 140 -30.76 12.77 25.50
CA VAL A 140 -30.98 12.12 26.80
C VAL A 140 -32.18 11.16 26.77
N THR A 141 -33.01 11.17 25.72
CA THR A 141 -34.21 10.32 25.65
C THR A 141 -33.95 8.94 25.04
N LEU A 142 -33.04 8.11 25.58
CA LEU A 142 -33.04 6.64 25.32
C LEU A 142 -32.29 5.79 26.38
N ILE A 143 -32.15 6.21 27.64
CA ILE A 143 -31.70 5.28 28.73
C ILE A 143 -32.51 5.37 30.03
N GLU A 144 -33.74 5.88 29.99
CA GLU A 144 -34.66 5.69 31.11
C GLU A 144 -35.94 5.02 30.63
N GLY A 145 -36.04 3.71 30.84
CA GLY A 145 -37.33 3.03 30.90
C GLY A 145 -37.45 1.71 30.18
N GLU A 146 -36.74 0.66 30.62
CA GLU A 146 -37.29 -0.70 30.59
C GLU A 146 -36.82 -1.49 31.82
N GLN A 147 -37.58 -1.41 32.91
CA GLN A 147 -37.74 -2.52 33.85
C GLN A 147 -39.00 -2.31 34.71
N GLN A 148 -40.15 -2.60 34.10
CA GLN A 148 -41.33 -3.10 34.81
C GLN A 148 -41.80 -4.38 34.12
N TYR A 149 -41.32 -5.52 34.63
CA TYR A 149 -42.15 -6.68 34.99
C TYR A 149 -41.36 -7.57 35.95
#